data_AF-A0A3M6XH53-F1
#
_entry.id   AF-A0A3M6XH53-F1
#
_cell.length_a   1.000
_cell.length_b   1.000
_cell.length_c   1.000
_cell.angle_alpha   90.00
_cell.angle_beta   90.00
_cell.angle_gamma   90.00
#
_symmetry.space_group_name_H-M   'P 1'
#
loop_
_entity.id
_entity.type
_entity.pdbx_description
1 polymer ?
#
loop_
_entity_poly.entity_id
_entity_poly.type
_entity_poly.pdbx_seq_one_letter_code
_entity_poly.pdbx_strand_id
1 'polypeptide(L)'
;MAMASQEQRYKLIFTTPPQNLPTIKTAVFATGAGSYPGPGGYTEVCFTMPGVGQFRPGNSANPAAGEKGKLEEVGEVRCEILCVGEGIARQAVEALKQSHPYEEPAYEVYKLENF
;
A
#
# COMPACT_ATOMS: atom_id res chain seq x y z
N MET A 1 24.51 -13.86 24.94
CA MET A 1 23.07 -13.65 24.70
C MET A 1 22.82 -13.82 23.22
N ALA A 2 21.91 -14.69 22.81
CA ALA A 2 21.47 -14.74 21.41
C ALA A 2 20.87 -13.36 21.09
N MET A 3 21.37 -12.68 20.05
CA MET A 3 20.65 -11.53 19.53
C MET A 3 19.26 -12.02 19.12
N ALA A 4 18.20 -11.41 19.66
CA ALA A 4 16.87 -11.63 19.15
C ALA A 4 16.92 -11.39 17.65
N SER A 5 16.48 -12.36 16.84
CA SER A 5 16.37 -12.17 15.40
C SER A 5 15.43 -10.98 15.18
N GLN A 6 15.95 -9.88 14.63
CA GLN A 6 15.09 -8.78 14.20
C GLN A 6 14.10 -9.35 13.18
N GLU A 7 12.80 -9.13 13.41
CA GLU A 7 11.78 -9.58 12.47
C GLU A 7 12.01 -8.95 11.10
N GLN A 8 11.85 -9.77 10.06
CA GLN A 8 12.04 -9.32 8.69
C GLN A 8 11.08 -8.17 8.37
N ARG A 9 11.63 -7.03 7.93
CA ARG A 9 10.85 -5.86 7.56
C ARG A 9 10.50 -5.86 6.08
N TYR A 10 9.34 -5.31 5.77
CA TYR A 10 8.85 -5.07 4.42
C TYR A 10 8.30 -3.65 4.30
N LYS A 11 8.32 -3.09 3.10
CA LYS A 11 7.65 -1.83 2.77
C LYS A 11 6.55 -2.14 1.77
N LEU A 12 5.30 -1.91 2.17
CA LEU A 12 4.16 -1.90 1.26
C LEU A 12 4.04 -0.50 0.66
N ILE A 13 3.96 -0.45 -0.65
CA ILE A 13 3.80 0.79 -1.42
C ILE A 13 2.63 0.60 -2.36
N PHE A 14 1.72 1.57 -2.45
CA PHE A 14 0.61 1.53 -3.41
C PHE A 14 0.25 2.94 -3.89
N THR A 15 -0.46 3.02 -5.02
CA THR A 15 -1.05 4.27 -5.52
C THR A 15 -2.57 4.17 -5.57
N THR A 16 -3.24 5.29 -5.32
CA THR A 16 -4.72 5.37 -5.32
C THR A 16 -5.17 6.81 -5.56
N PRO A 17 -6.42 7.06 -5.98
CA PRO A 17 -7.00 8.40 -5.93
C PRO A 17 -7.03 8.95 -4.50
N PRO A 18 -6.80 10.27 -4.31
CA PRO A 18 -6.76 10.90 -2.99
C PRO A 18 -7.99 10.64 -2.13
N GLN A 19 -9.19 10.63 -2.72
CA GLN A 19 -10.44 10.43 -1.98
C GLN A 19 -10.58 9.03 -1.36
N ASN A 20 -9.88 8.02 -1.90
CA ASN A 20 -9.96 6.64 -1.42
C ASN A 20 -8.88 6.31 -0.36
N LEU A 21 -7.81 7.12 -0.30
CA LEU A 21 -6.67 6.88 0.58
C LEU A 21 -7.04 6.70 2.06
N PRO A 22 -7.96 7.50 2.67
CA PRO A 22 -8.32 7.31 4.08
C PRO A 22 -8.88 5.92 4.38
N THR A 23 -9.81 5.43 3.55
CA THR A 23 -10.42 4.10 3.71
C THR A 23 -9.39 2.97 3.62
N ILE A 24 -8.49 3.08 2.63
CA ILE A 24 -7.43 2.08 2.44
C ILE A 24 -6.46 2.08 3.64
N LYS A 25 -6.04 3.26 4.11
CA LYS A 25 -5.16 3.38 5.28
C LYS A 25 -5.77 2.71 6.51
N THR A 26 -7.04 2.99 6.82
CA THR A 26 -7.74 2.36 7.94
C THR A 26 -7.72 0.83 7.84
N ALA A 27 -8.03 0.27 6.66
CA ALA A 27 -8.02 -1.18 6.46
C ALA A 27 -6.62 -1.78 6.62
N VAL A 28 -5.60 -1.14 6.04
CA VAL A 28 -4.21 -1.60 6.12
C VAL A 28 -3.67 -1.51 7.54
N PHE A 29 -3.92 -0.41 8.25
CA PHE A 29 -3.46 -0.23 9.63
C PHE A 29 -4.10 -1.21 10.62
N ALA A 30 -5.34 -1.62 10.39
CA ALA A 30 -6.01 -2.65 11.20
C ALA A 30 -5.27 -4.01 11.19
N THR A 31 -4.40 -4.25 10.21
CA THR A 31 -3.55 -5.46 10.15
C THR A 31 -2.31 -5.37 11.05
N GLY A 32 -1.99 -4.19 11.58
CA GLY A 32 -0.75 -3.91 12.31
C GLY A 32 0.36 -3.29 11.46
N ALA A 33 0.20 -3.21 10.14
CA ALA A 33 1.08 -2.42 9.28
C ALA A 33 1.11 -0.94 9.73
N GLY A 34 2.24 -0.27 9.55
CA GLY A 34 2.45 1.10 10.06
C GLY A 34 2.81 1.17 11.54
N SER A 35 2.96 0.03 12.22
CA SER A 35 3.45 -0.04 13.60
C SER A 35 4.97 -0.14 13.63
N TYR A 36 5.64 0.76 14.36
CA TYR A 36 7.09 0.73 14.51
C TYR A 36 7.48 -0.03 15.79
N PRO A 37 8.40 -1.01 15.70
CA PRO A 37 8.89 -1.72 16.86
C PRO A 37 9.84 -0.81 17.64
N GLY A 38 9.42 -0.37 18.83
CA GLY A 38 10.21 0.51 19.67
C GLY A 38 9.42 1.05 20.87
N PRO A 39 10.10 1.66 21.85
CA PRO A 39 9.46 2.16 23.08
C PRO A 39 8.46 3.29 22.84
N GLY A 40 8.49 3.93 21.66
CA GLY A 40 7.62 5.05 21.32
C GLY A 40 6.18 4.67 20.95
N GLY A 41 5.89 3.40 20.65
CA GLY A 41 4.52 2.94 20.37
C GLY A 41 3.85 3.61 19.17
N TYR A 42 4.62 4.07 18.18
CA TYR A 42 4.07 4.71 16.99
C TYR A 42 3.27 3.71 16.15
N THR A 43 2.04 4.08 15.83
CA THR A 43 1.10 3.32 15.00
C THR A 43 0.61 4.20 13.86
N GLU A 44 0.01 3.59 12.83
CA GLU A 44 -0.55 4.28 11.67
C GLU A 44 0.48 5.14 10.90
N VAL A 45 1.76 4.77 10.97
CA VAL A 45 2.84 5.49 10.30
C VAL A 45 2.83 5.18 8.81
N CYS A 46 2.75 6.23 8.00
CA CYS A 46 2.89 6.15 6.56
C CYS A 46 3.52 7.43 6.01
N PHE A 47 4.09 7.34 4.81
CA PHE A 47 4.46 8.49 4.00
C PHE A 47 3.55 8.58 2.79
N THR A 48 3.13 9.78 2.40
CA THR A 48 2.30 9.99 1.21
C THR A 48 2.82 11.11 0.34
N MET A 49 2.79 10.89 -0.97
CA MET A 49 3.24 11.85 -1.97
C MET A 49 2.24 11.93 -3.12
N PRO A 50 1.80 13.13 -3.56
CA PRO A 50 0.97 13.27 -4.74
C PRO A 50 1.75 12.95 -6.01
N GLY A 51 1.05 12.47 -7.04
CA GLY A 51 1.61 12.16 -8.34
C GLY A 51 0.54 12.06 -9.42
N VAL A 52 0.95 11.63 -10.61
CA VAL A 52 0.06 11.35 -11.74
C VAL A 52 0.19 9.87 -12.09
N GLY A 53 -0.92 9.15 -12.01
CA GLY A 53 -1.03 7.79 -12.54
C GLY A 53 -1.44 7.83 -14.01
N GLN A 54 -0.93 6.89 -14.81
CA GLN A 54 -1.27 6.77 -16.23
C GLN A 54 -1.64 5.33 -16.55
N PHE A 55 -2.76 5.13 -17.24
CA PHE A 55 -3.18 3.81 -17.69
C PHE A 55 -3.97 3.89 -19.01
N ARG A 56 -4.10 2.75 -19.69
CA ARG A 56 -4.93 2.60 -20.89
C ARG A 56 -5.79 1.35 -20.72
N PRO A 57 -7.09 1.46 -20.40
CA PRO A 57 -7.94 0.30 -20.21
C PRO A 57 -8.05 -0.53 -21.49
N GLY A 58 -7.83 -1.84 -21.39
CA GLY A 58 -8.06 -2.78 -22.48
C GLY A 58 -9.56 -2.99 -22.75
N ASN A 59 -9.90 -3.69 -23.83
CA ASN A 59 -11.30 -3.94 -24.21
C ASN A 59 -12.08 -4.74 -23.15
N SER A 60 -11.41 -5.60 -22.39
CA SER A 60 -12.00 -6.41 -21.32
C SER A 60 -11.98 -5.74 -19.94
N ALA A 61 -11.33 -4.59 -19.77
CA ALA A 61 -11.25 -3.92 -18.48
C ALA A 61 -12.60 -3.34 -18.07
N ASN A 62 -12.86 -3.23 -16.76
CA ASN A 62 -13.99 -2.50 -16.22
C ASN A 62 -13.47 -1.36 -15.32
N PRO A 63 -12.88 -0.31 -15.92
CA PRO A 63 -12.12 0.67 -15.17
C PRO A 63 -13.03 1.50 -14.26
N ALA A 64 -12.58 1.75 -13.04
CA ALA A 64 -13.29 2.65 -12.12
C ALA A 64 -13.31 4.12 -12.63
N ALA A 65 -12.39 4.48 -13.52
CA ALA A 65 -12.30 5.79 -14.18
C ALA A 65 -11.74 5.65 -15.61
N GLY A 66 -12.19 6.51 -16.54
CA GLY A 66 -11.66 6.59 -17.90
C GLY A 66 -12.37 5.71 -18.95
N GLU A 67 -11.88 5.74 -20.18
CA GLU A 67 -12.49 5.09 -21.35
C GLU A 67 -11.61 3.98 -21.95
N LYS A 68 -12.25 2.91 -22.45
CA LYS A 68 -11.55 1.78 -23.11
C LYS A 68 -10.75 2.25 -24.32
N GLY A 69 -9.50 1.80 -24.42
CA GLY A 69 -8.60 2.11 -25.51
C GLY A 69 -7.99 3.52 -25.47
N LYS A 70 -8.42 4.39 -24.55
CA LYS A 70 -7.92 5.76 -24.41
C LYS A 70 -6.83 5.83 -23.33
N LEU A 71 -5.83 6.69 -23.54
CA LEU A 71 -4.85 6.97 -22.50
C LEU A 71 -5.50 7.88 -21.47
N GLU A 72 -5.41 7.49 -20.22
CA GLU A 72 -5.95 8.23 -19.09
C GLU A 72 -4.80 8.64 -18.18
N GLU A 73 -4.85 9.88 -17.71
CA GLU A 73 -3.97 10.42 -16.66
C GLU A 73 -4.85 10.92 -15.52
N VAL A 74 -4.53 10.50 -14.30
CA VAL A 74 -5.32 10.83 -13.11
C VAL A 74 -4.42 11.24 -11.97
N GLY A 75 -4.88 12.20 -11.16
CA GLY A 75 -4.19 12.55 -9.92
C GLY A 75 -4.25 11.39 -8.94
N GLU A 76 -3.08 10.92 -8.49
CA GLU A 76 -2.96 9.84 -7.51
C GLU A 76 -2.11 10.27 -6.31
N VAL A 77 -2.16 9.47 -5.26
CA VAL A 77 -1.24 9.54 -4.12
C VAL A 77 -0.52 8.21 -4.00
N ARG A 78 0.81 8.26 -3.95
CA ARG A 78 1.66 7.14 -3.52
C ARG A 78 1.66 7.10 -2.00
N CYS A 79 1.37 5.95 -1.42
CA CYS A 79 1.40 5.71 0.02
C CYS A 79 2.41 4.61 0.34
N GLU A 80 3.23 4.82 1.36
CA GLU A 80 4.27 3.88 1.78
C GLU A 80 4.15 3.54 3.26
N ILE A 81 4.11 2.25 3.58
CA ILE A 81 3.83 1.74 4.92
C ILE A 81 4.85 0.65 5.28
N LEU A 82 5.43 0.73 6.48
CA LEU A 82 6.28 -0.33 7.03
C LEU A 82 5.43 -1.51 7.50
N CYS A 83 5.85 -2.73 7.19
CA CYS A 83 5.30 -3.97 7.73
C CYS A 83 6.43 -4.72 8.44
N VAL A 84 6.20 -5.13 9.69
CA VAL A 84 7.16 -5.95 10.45
C VAL A 84 6.64 -7.38 10.45
N GLY A 85 7.42 -8.29 9.87
CA GLY A 85 7.03 -9.67 9.64
C GLY A 85 6.32 -9.89 8.30
N GLU A 86 6.56 -11.05 7.69
CA GLU A 86 5.94 -11.43 6.42
C GLU A 86 4.43 -11.63 6.55
N GLY A 87 3.96 -12.13 7.69
CA GLY A 87 2.53 -12.32 7.96
C GLY A 87 1.75 -11.01 7.88
N ILE A 88 2.27 -9.96 8.53
CA ILE A 88 1.68 -8.60 8.49
C ILE A 88 1.72 -8.05 7.07
N ALA A 89 2.84 -8.20 6.35
CA ALA A 89 2.94 -7.74 4.97
C ALA A 89 1.89 -8.40 4.06
N ARG A 90 1.66 -9.72 4.19
CA ARG A 90 0.63 -10.44 3.44
C ARG A 90 -0.78 -9.98 3.79
N GLN A 91 -1.08 -9.85 5.08
CA GLN A 91 -2.38 -9.36 5.55
C GLN A 91 -2.65 -7.92 5.08
N ALA A 92 -1.65 -7.06 5.12
CA ALA A 92 -1.73 -5.68 4.62
C ALA A 92 -2.04 -5.62 3.12
N VAL A 93 -1.43 -6.49 2.31
CA VAL A 93 -1.72 -6.58 0.87
C VAL A 93 -3.16 -7.05 0.63
N GLU A 94 -3.65 -8.03 1.38
CA GLU A 94 -5.05 -8.48 1.24
C GLU A 94 -6.04 -7.40 1.66
N ALA A 95 -5.77 -6.70 2.76
CA ALA A 95 -6.59 -5.56 3.21
C ALA A 95 -6.58 -4.41 2.19
N LEU A 96 -5.42 -4.12 1.59
CA LEU A 96 -5.30 -3.18 0.47
C LEU A 96 -6.22 -3.60 -0.67
N LYS A 97 -6.10 -4.81 -1.20
CA LYS A 97 -6.92 -5.29 -2.33
C LYS A 97 -8.42 -5.21 -2.07
N GLN A 98 -8.87 -5.55 -0.86
CA GLN A 98 -10.29 -5.53 -0.49
C GLN A 98 -10.86 -4.11 -0.35
N SER A 99 -10.03 -3.14 0.02
CA SER A 99 -10.45 -1.75 0.28
C SER A 99 -10.19 -0.81 -0.91
N HIS A 100 -9.47 -1.27 -1.93
CA HIS A 100 -9.08 -0.46 -3.07
C HIS A 100 -10.24 -0.26 -4.06
N PRO A 101 -10.40 0.93 -4.66
CA PRO A 101 -11.44 1.18 -5.67
C PRO A 101 -11.20 0.48 -7.01
N TYR A 102 -9.95 0.16 -7.33
CA TYR A 102 -9.59 -0.49 -8.60
C TYR A 102 -9.61 -2.00 -8.46
N GLU A 103 -10.10 -2.68 -9.52
CA GLU A 103 -10.12 -4.15 -9.62
C GLU A 103 -8.72 -4.75 -9.46
N GLU A 104 -7.72 -4.09 -10.05
CA GLU A 104 -6.31 -4.46 -9.96
C GLU A 104 -5.51 -3.27 -9.39
N PRO A 105 -5.26 -3.23 -8.06
CA PRO A 105 -4.47 -2.18 -7.44
C PRO A 105 -3.01 -2.26 -7.85
N ALA A 106 -2.38 -1.14 -8.17
CA ALA A 106 -0.94 -1.07 -8.33
C ALA A 106 -0.28 -1.02 -6.94
N TYR A 107 0.56 -2.02 -6.63
CA TYR A 107 1.30 -2.08 -5.38
C TYR A 107 2.64 -2.79 -5.53
N GLU A 108 3.53 -2.52 -4.59
CA GLU A 108 4.88 -3.07 -4.51
C GLU A 108 5.14 -3.50 -3.06
N VAL A 109 5.84 -4.63 -2.88
CA VAL A 109 6.30 -5.07 -1.54
C VAL A 109 7.81 -5.27 -1.60
N TYR A 110 8.54 -4.41 -0.91
CA TYR A 110 10.00 -4.49 -0.82
C TYR A 110 10.40 -5.15 0.48
N LYS A 111 11.23 -6.20 0.40
CA LYS A 111 11.97 -6.69 1.56
C LYS A 111 13.03 -5.66 1.95
N LEU A 112 13.11 -5.30 3.22
CA LEU A 112 14.07 -4.32 3.72
C LEU A 112 15.21 -5.02 4.47
N GLU A 113 16.43 -4.53 4.27
CA GLU A 113 17.58 -4.98 5.04
C GLU A 113 17.52 -4.49 6.49
N ASN A 114 18.24 -5.12 7.40
CA ASN A 114 18.21 -4.84 8.85
C ASN A 114 19.44 -4.06 9.36
N PHE A 115 20.23 -3.47 8.47
CA PHE A 115 21.41 -2.65 8.80
C PHE A 115 21.19 -1.16 8.57
#